data_AF-A0A2K9A7Z0-F1
#
_entry.id   AF-A0A2K9A7Z0-F1
#
_cell.length_a   1.000
_cell.length_b   1.000
_cell.length_c   1.000
_cell.angle_alpha   90.00
_cell.angle_beta   90.00
_cell.angle_gamma   90.00
#
_symmetry.space_group_name_H-M   'P 1'
#
loop_
_entity.id
_entity.type
_entity.pdbx_description
1 polymer ?
#
loop_
_entity_poly.entity_id
_entity_poly.type
_entity_poly.pdbx_seq_one_letter_code
_entity_poly.pdbx_strand_id
1 'polypeptide(L)' 'MKQGIHPNYNVIKVKCSTCGFEHEVGTTAKDFRIDTCSNCHPFYTGQQTFVQAAGRVEKFNKRYGINSKKQDNE' A
#
# COMPACT_ATOMS: atom_id res chain seq x y z
N MET A 1 16.26 -20.47 -23.45
CA MET A 1 15.01 -20.65 -24.23
C MET A 1 15.24 -21.71 -25.29
N LYS A 2 14.48 -22.81 -25.28
CA LYS A 2 14.45 -23.76 -26.40
C LYS A 2 13.40 -23.30 -27.40
N GLN A 3 13.74 -23.27 -28.69
CA GLN A 3 12.81 -22.90 -29.75
C GLN A 3 11.60 -23.85 -29.75
N GLY A 4 10.39 -23.31 -29.71
CA GLY A 4 9.14 -24.04 -29.96
C GLY A 4 8.28 -24.45 -28.75
N ILE A 5 8.77 -24.37 -27.51
CA ILE A 5 7.99 -24.78 -26.32
C ILE A 5 7.66 -23.64 -25.33
N HIS A 6 8.02 -22.40 -25.67
CA HIS A 6 7.82 -21.25 -24.79
C HIS A 6 6.69 -20.37 -25.30
N PRO A 7 5.75 -19.96 -24.42
CA PRO A 7 4.71 -19.00 -24.77
C PRO A 7 5.31 -17.63 -25.05
N ASN A 8 4.63 -16.85 -25.90
CA ASN A 8 5.10 -15.55 -26.34
C ASN A 8 5.19 -14.58 -25.14
N TYR A 9 6.37 -14.03 -24.91
CA TYR A 9 6.67 -13.16 -23.78
C TYR A 9 6.68 -11.70 -24.25
N ASN A 10 5.79 -10.89 -23.67
CA ASN A 10 5.66 -9.47 -24.00
C ASN A 10 5.97 -8.63 -22.78
N VAL A 11 6.70 -7.53 -22.95
CA VAL A 11 6.87 -6.53 -21.90
C VAL A 11 5.72 -5.54 -22.01
N ILE A 12 4.89 -5.46 -20.98
CA ILE A 12 3.76 -4.53 -20.92
C ILE A 12 3.93 -3.52 -19.79
N LYS A 13 3.32 -2.34 -19.96
CA LYS A 13 3.22 -1.31 -18.93
C LYS A 13 1.91 -1.50 -18.18
N VAL A 14 2.00 -2.02 -16.96
CA VAL A 14 0.86 -2.24 -16.09
C VAL A 14 0.56 -0.96 -15.32
N LYS A 15 -0.65 -0.43 -15.51
CA LYS A 15 -1.12 0.75 -14.77
C LYS A 15 -1.82 0.31 -13.50
N CYS A 16 -1.42 0.90 -12.37
CA CYS A 16 -2.13 0.70 -11.12
C CYS A 16 -3.30 1.69 -10.98
N SER A 17 -4.48 1.18 -10.62
CA SER A 17 -5.72 1.97 -10.45
C SER A 17 -5.62 3.02 -9.33
N THR A 18 -4.86 2.74 -8.27
CA THR A 18 -4.85 3.53 -7.03
C THR A 18 -3.69 4.55 -6.97
N CYS A 19 -2.49 4.17 -7.43
CA CYS A 19 -1.31 5.06 -7.45
C CYS A 19 -1.04 5.71 -8.83
N GLY A 20 -1.68 5.25 -9.90
CA GLY A 20 -1.36 5.67 -11.27
C GLY A 20 0.05 5.29 -11.74
N PHE A 21 0.80 4.55 -10.92
CA PHE A 21 2.18 4.15 -11.24
C PHE A 21 2.19 3.10 -12.35
N GLU A 22 3.12 3.25 -13.28
CA GLU A 22 3.33 2.33 -14.40
C GLU A 22 4.47 1.36 -14.06
N HIS A 23 4.17 0.06 -14.00
CA HIS A 23 5.19 -0.98 -13.82
C HIS A 23 5.48 -1.65 -15.16
N GLU A 24 6.77 -1.75 -15.53
CA GLU A 24 7.19 -2.57 -16.67
C GLU A 24 7.32 -4.02 -16.21
N VAL A 25 6.39 -4.86 -16.65
CA VAL A 25 6.33 -6.29 -16.28
C VAL A 25 6.28 -7.11 -17.55
N GLY A 26 7.13 -8.12 -17.64
CA GLY A 26 7.04 -9.09 -18.72
C GLY A 26 6.02 -10.18 -18.40
N THR A 27 5.02 -10.31 -19.26
CA THR A 27 3.94 -11.30 -19.15
C THR A 27 3.61 -11.89 -20.51
N THR A 28 2.91 -13.03 -20.49
CA THR A 28 2.33 -13.64 -21.68
C THR A 28 0.96 -13.04 -22.02
N ALA A 29 0.37 -12.26 -21.11
CA ALA A 29 -0.91 -11.56 -21.31
C ALA A 29 -0.73 -10.20 -22.01
N LYS A 30 -1.74 -9.80 -22.81
CA LYS A 30 -1.69 -8.57 -23.62
C LYS A 30 -2.04 -7.30 -22.84
N ASP A 31 -2.96 -7.40 -21.89
CA ASP A 31 -3.41 -6.30 -21.05
C ASP A 31 -3.56 -6.76 -19.59
N PHE A 32 -3.05 -5.96 -18.67
CA PHE A 32 -3.10 -6.26 -17.24
C PHE A 32 -3.33 -4.96 -16.46
N ARG A 33 -4.29 -4.97 -15.53
CA ARG A 33 -4.59 -3.87 -14.61
C ARG A 33 -4.41 -4.37 -13.19
N ILE A 34 -3.78 -3.57 -12.34
CA ILE A 34 -3.50 -3.90 -10.93
C ILE A 34 -4.18 -2.88 -10.02
N ASP A 35 -4.89 -3.33 -8.99
CA ASP A 35 -5.51 -2.42 -8.03
C ASP A 35 -4.54 -1.96 -6.93
N THR A 36 -3.57 -2.80 -6.55
CA THR A 36 -2.60 -2.48 -5.49
C THR A 36 -1.16 -2.68 -5.95
N CYS A 37 -0.41 -1.58 -6.05
CA CYS A 37 1.03 -1.57 -6.33
C CYS A 37 1.86 -1.67 -5.03
N SER A 38 3.15 -1.99 -5.15
CA SER A 38 4.09 -1.92 -4.02
C SER A 38 4.14 -0.53 -3.36
N ASN A 39 3.80 0.51 -4.10
CA ASN A 39 3.72 1.87 -3.60
C ASN A 39 2.41 2.18 -2.82
N CYS A 40 1.39 1.34 -2.95
CA CYS A 40 0.08 1.54 -2.28
C CYS A 40 -0.20 0.55 -1.16
N HIS A 41 0.50 -0.59 -1.09
CA HIS A 41 0.15 -1.58 -0.08
C HIS A 41 0.47 -1.02 1.32
N PRO A 42 -0.48 -1.03 2.28
CA PRO A 42 -0.31 -0.48 3.63
C PRO A 42 0.93 -1.00 4.39
N PHE A 43 1.39 -2.20 4.00
CA PHE A 43 2.64 -2.78 4.49
C PHE A 43 3.88 -1.96 4.09
N TYR A 44 3.94 -1.44 2.87
CA TYR A 44 5.07 -0.66 2.37
C TYR A 44 5.00 0.81 2.75
N THR A 45 3.80 1.37 2.89
CA THR A 45 3.62 2.77 3.31
C THR A 45 3.81 2.99 4.81
N GLY A 46 4.04 1.92 5.58
CA GLY A 46 4.36 2.00 7.01
C GLY A 46 3.21 2.52 7.89
N GLN A 47 2.05 2.82 7.29
CA GLN A 47 0.84 3.20 8.03
C GLN A 47 0.22 1.93 8.61
N GLN A 48 0.88 1.38 9.63
CA GLN A 48 0.13 0.71 10.68
C GLN A 48 -0.78 1.79 11.25
N THR A 49 -2.05 1.77 10.86
CA THR A 49 -3.09 2.38 11.69
C THR A 49 -3.03 1.62 13.01
N PHE A 50 -2.18 2.08 13.93
CA PHE A 50 -2.46 1.92 15.34
C PHE A 50 -3.84 2.53 15.45
N VAL A 51 -4.86 1.69 15.45
CA VAL A 51 -6.15 2.03 16.01
C VAL A 51 -5.80 2.31 17.46
N GLN A 52 -5.33 3.54 17.72
CA GLN A 52 -5.05 4.00 19.06
C GLN A 52 -6.31 3.62 19.81
N ALA A 53 -6.17 2.95 20.95
CA ALA A 53 -7.26 2.65 21.85
C ALA A 53 -7.79 3.96 22.49
N ALA A 54 -8.11 4.92 21.63
CA ALA A 54 -8.46 6.30 21.86
C ALA A 54 -9.61 6.36 22.84
N GLY A 55 -10.58 5.45 22.73
CA GLY A 55 -11.74 5.45 23.61
C GLY A 55 -11.43 5.29 25.11
N ARG A 56 -10.49 4.43 25.51
CA ARG A 56 -10.23 4.16 26.94
C ARG A 56 -9.16 5.08 27.51
N VAL A 57 -8.11 5.37 26.74
CA VAL A 57 -7.03 6.30 27.13
C VAL A 57 -7.52 7.75 27.15
N GLU A 58 -8.34 8.19 26.19
CA GLU A 58 -8.90 9.55 26.21
C GLU A 58 -9.90 9.74 27.37
N LYS A 59 -10.71 8.72 27.71
CA LYS A 59 -11.60 8.77 28.88
C LYS A 59 -10.84 8.78 30.20
N PHE A 60 -9.66 8.16 30.26
CA PHE A 60 -8.77 8.22 31.42
C PHE A 60 -8.13 9.61 31.54
N ASN A 61 -7.52 10.11 30.45
CA ASN A 61 -6.88 11.43 30.42
C ASN A 61 -7.88 12.56 30.75
N LYS A 62 -9.13 12.48 30.26
CA LYS A 62 -10.20 13.44 30.60
C LYS A 62 -10.62 13.40 32.07
N ARG A 63 -10.57 12.25 32.74
CA ARG A 63 -10.94 12.13 34.16
C ARG A 63 -9.85 12.63 35.10
N TYR A 64 -8.59 12.42 34.74
CA TYR A 64 -7.44 12.76 35.60
C TYR A 64 -6.77 14.09 35.24
N GLY A 65 -7.33 14.86 34.30
CA GLY A 65 -6.82 16.19 33.93
C GLY A 65 -5.40 16.17 33.36
N ILE A 66 -4.94 15.02 32.85
CA ILE A 66 -3.59 14.86 32.31
C ILE A 66 -3.60 15.46 30.90
N ASN A 67 -3.19 16.72 30.78
CA ASN A 67 -2.93 17.37 29.50
C ASN A 67 -1.69 16.76 28.85
N SER A 68 -1.84 15.59 28.23
CA SER A 68 -0.85 15.10 27.28
C SER A 68 -0.88 16.02 26.07
N LYS A 69 0.04 17.00 26.01
CA LYS A 69 0.40 17.69 24.77
C LYS A 69 0.76 16.61 23.75
N LYS A 70 -0.16 16.33 22.81
CA LYS A 70 0.18 15.61 21.58
C LYS A 70 1.05 16.57 20.77
N GLN A 71 2.36 16.30 20.76
CA GLN A 71 3.19 16.69 19.63
C GLN A 71 2.78 15.77 18.48
N ASP A 72 1.85 16.24 17.67
CA ASP A 72 1.64 15.70 16.33
C ASP A 72 2.82 16.23 15.49
N ASN A 73 3.91 15.47 15.41
CA ASN A 73 4.95 15.68 14.42
C ASN A 73 4.73 14.66 13.29
N GLU A 74 4.52 15.23 12.10
CA GLU A 74 4.81 14.76 10.73
C GLU A 74 4.99 13.26 10.47
#